data_AF-A0A3D3ZBK2-F1
#
_entry.id   AF-A0A3D3ZBK2-F1
#
_cell.length_a   1.000
_cell.length_b   1.000
_cell.length_c   1.000
_cell.angle_alpha   90.00
_cell.angle_beta   90.00
_cell.angle_gamma   90.00
#
_symmetry.space_group_name_H-M   'P 1'
#
loop_
_entity.id
_entity.type
_entity.pdbx_description
1 polymer ?
#
loop_
_entity_poly.entity_id
_entity_poly.type
_entity_poly.pdbx_seq_one_letter_code
_entity_poly.pdbx_strand_id
1 'polypeptide(L)'
;MKAIVNVPICALLAAPTRESTLEDETLYGMVVDILEEPAPGWYRVRTHYRYEGIISADDLIVGDASADAWAALPKKIVRNKNFCDVLSAPKVQGWIMATLPRGGILSPVGQPEKGWQQVRLADGRTGYVPESILGEYHTAPLSQDEETLRQALVDAAMLYQGTHYRWGGKSPMGIDCSGLVSMAYMLCGILIYRDAHIMEGFPIHEISLKNVKPGDLLFFPGHVAMYLGQGRYCHSTGRSGDNGFALNSLNPGDPDYRADLKAAITQVGSYF
;
A
#
# COMPACT_ATOMS: atom_id res chain seq x y z
N MET A 1 -1.98 -21.51 -9.53
CA MET A 1 -0.89 -20.96 -10.36
C MET A 1 -0.60 -19.56 -9.86
N LYS A 2 0.65 -19.14 -9.78
CA LYS A 2 1.03 -17.79 -9.37
C LYS A 2 1.32 -16.90 -10.57
N ALA A 3 1.25 -15.60 -10.34
CA ALA A 3 1.72 -14.59 -11.27
C ALA A 3 2.35 -13.40 -10.53
N ILE A 4 3.20 -12.66 -11.23
CA ILE A 4 3.83 -11.44 -10.73
C ILE A 4 3.21 -10.24 -11.44
N VAL A 5 2.81 -9.21 -10.69
CA VAL A 5 2.35 -7.94 -11.24
C VAL A 5 3.51 -7.23 -11.93
N ASN A 6 3.38 -6.97 -13.23
CA ASN A 6 4.44 -6.46 -14.09
C ASN A 6 4.18 -5.05 -14.64
N VAL A 7 3.17 -4.37 -14.13
CA VAL A 7 2.90 -2.94 -14.37
C VAL A 7 3.04 -2.15 -13.07
N PRO A 8 3.34 -0.83 -13.11
CA PRO A 8 3.57 -0.02 -11.90
C PRO A 8 2.44 -0.10 -10.87
N ILE A 9 1.20 0.06 -11.35
CA ILE A 9 -0.04 -0.01 -10.58
C ILE A 9 -1.00 -0.84 -11.43
N CYS A 10 -1.53 -1.91 -10.87
CA CYS A 10 -2.44 -2.82 -11.54
C CYS A 10 -3.78 -2.84 -10.83
N ALA A 11 -4.86 -2.64 -11.58
CA ALA A 11 -6.21 -2.61 -11.06
C ALA A 11 -6.70 -4.02 -10.68
N LEU A 12 -7.37 -4.13 -9.54
CA LEU A 12 -8.23 -5.25 -9.18
C LEU A 12 -9.68 -4.78 -9.31
N LEU A 13 -10.38 -5.34 -10.29
CA LEU A 13 -11.71 -4.94 -10.70
C LEU A 13 -12.77 -5.92 -10.18
N ALA A 14 -14.02 -5.46 -10.06
CA ALA A 14 -15.16 -6.30 -9.71
C ALA A 14 -15.60 -7.25 -10.84
N ALA A 15 -15.38 -6.87 -12.11
CA ALA A 15 -15.78 -7.60 -13.31
C ALA A 15 -14.66 -7.57 -14.38
N PRO A 16 -14.63 -8.52 -15.34
CA PRO A 16 -13.60 -8.61 -16.38
C PRO A 16 -13.81 -7.58 -17.51
N THR A 17 -13.87 -6.31 -17.13
CA THR A 17 -14.01 -5.17 -18.05
C THR A 17 -13.42 -3.93 -17.41
N ARG A 18 -12.77 -3.07 -18.20
CA ARG A 18 -12.18 -1.80 -17.73
C ARG A 18 -13.22 -0.76 -17.31
N GLU A 19 -14.49 -0.97 -17.63
CA GLU A 19 -15.61 -0.14 -17.18
C GLU A 19 -16.10 -0.52 -15.77
N SER A 20 -15.59 -1.63 -15.21
CA SER A 20 -15.94 -2.10 -13.88
C SER A 20 -15.42 -1.18 -12.79
N THR A 21 -16.06 -1.23 -11.62
CA THR A 21 -15.54 -0.67 -10.37
C THR A 21 -14.13 -1.20 -10.09
N LEU A 22 -13.24 -0.28 -9.73
CA LEU A 22 -11.96 -0.57 -9.10
C LEU A 22 -12.21 -0.90 -7.63
N GLU A 23 -11.87 -2.10 -7.20
CA GLU A 23 -12.03 -2.53 -5.80
C GLU A 23 -10.70 -2.37 -5.04
N ASP A 24 -9.57 -2.59 -5.72
CA ASP A 24 -8.24 -2.45 -5.13
C ASP A 24 -7.15 -2.19 -6.18
N GLU A 25 -5.93 -1.85 -5.76
CA GLU A 25 -4.72 -1.80 -6.59
C GLU A 25 -3.71 -2.85 -6.09
N THR A 26 -3.04 -3.55 -7.00
CA THR A 26 -1.77 -4.23 -6.71
C THR A 26 -0.62 -3.44 -7.31
N LEU A 27 0.56 -3.57 -6.72
CA LEU A 27 1.73 -2.79 -7.12
C LEU A 27 2.78 -3.70 -7.77
N TYR A 28 3.63 -3.09 -8.59
CA TYR A 28 4.71 -3.78 -9.29
C TYR A 28 5.48 -4.76 -8.39
N GLY A 29 5.70 -5.98 -8.89
CA GLY A 29 6.47 -7.01 -8.21
C GLY A 29 5.72 -7.75 -7.11
N MET A 30 4.48 -7.38 -6.78
CA MET A 30 3.60 -8.20 -5.94
C MET A 30 3.29 -9.53 -6.63
N VAL A 31 3.24 -10.60 -5.85
CA VAL A 31 2.82 -11.93 -6.32
C VAL A 31 1.37 -12.15 -5.94
N VAL A 32 0.60 -12.73 -6.87
CA VAL A 32 -0.80 -13.10 -6.70
C VAL A 32 -1.02 -14.57 -7.07
N ASP A 33 -1.99 -15.20 -6.43
CA ASP A 33 -2.48 -16.53 -6.80
C ASP A 33 -3.62 -16.38 -7.81
N ILE A 34 -3.49 -16.99 -8.99
CA ILE A 34 -4.58 -17.12 -9.96
C ILE A 34 -5.52 -18.23 -9.49
N LEU A 35 -6.79 -17.87 -9.34
CA LEU A 35 -7.85 -18.77 -8.89
C LEU A 35 -8.64 -19.35 -10.07
N GLU A 36 -9.01 -18.52 -11.03
CA GLU A 36 -9.80 -18.87 -12.21
C GLU A 36 -9.61 -17.84 -13.34
N GLU A 37 -10.04 -18.19 -14.55
CA GLU A 37 -10.10 -17.30 -15.71
C GLU A 37 -11.59 -17.05 -16.08
N PRO A 38 -12.25 -16.03 -15.49
CA PRO A 38 -13.68 -15.79 -15.72
C PRO A 38 -14.02 -15.35 -17.15
N ALA A 39 -13.04 -14.83 -17.91
CA ALA A 39 -13.16 -14.46 -19.31
C ALA A 39 -11.78 -14.48 -19.98
N PRO A 40 -11.69 -14.69 -21.32
CA PRO A 40 -10.41 -14.69 -22.02
C PRO A 40 -9.57 -13.44 -21.73
N GLY A 41 -8.35 -13.64 -21.24
CA GLY A 41 -7.42 -12.55 -20.91
C GLY A 41 -7.69 -11.85 -19.56
N TRP A 42 -8.57 -12.40 -18.72
CA TRP A 42 -8.86 -11.90 -17.38
C TRP A 42 -8.75 -13.02 -16.36
N TYR A 43 -8.01 -12.76 -15.28
CA TYR A 43 -7.91 -13.70 -14.16
C TYR A 43 -8.62 -13.15 -12.94
N ARG A 44 -9.31 -14.02 -12.21
CA ARG A 44 -9.60 -13.77 -10.80
C ARG A 44 -8.39 -14.19 -10.00
N VAL A 45 -7.89 -13.29 -9.16
CA VAL A 45 -6.68 -13.51 -8.37
C VAL A 45 -6.93 -13.28 -6.89
N ARG A 46 -6.09 -13.88 -6.05
CA ARG A 46 -5.96 -13.59 -4.62
C ARG A 46 -4.58 -13.00 -4.33
N THR A 47 -4.56 -11.92 -3.57
CA THR A 47 -3.32 -11.24 -3.17
C THR A 47 -2.72 -11.88 -1.91
N HIS A 48 -1.46 -11.58 -1.61
CA HIS A 48 -0.80 -12.07 -0.39
C HIS A 48 -1.47 -11.58 0.92
N TYR A 49 -2.26 -10.50 0.86
CA TYR A 49 -3.10 -10.01 1.97
C TYR A 49 -4.54 -10.54 1.91
N ARG A 50 -4.78 -11.61 1.14
CA ARG A 50 -6.04 -12.35 1.04
C ARG A 50 -7.21 -11.56 0.44
N TYR A 51 -6.94 -10.51 -0.32
CA TYR A 51 -7.97 -9.82 -1.09
C TYR A 51 -8.13 -10.47 -2.46
N GLU A 52 -9.35 -10.48 -2.99
CA GLU A 52 -9.62 -11.04 -4.31
C GLU A 52 -10.16 -9.97 -5.26
N GLY A 53 -9.85 -10.13 -6.54
CA GLY A 53 -10.34 -9.24 -7.60
C GLY A 53 -9.99 -9.78 -8.97
N ILE A 54 -10.44 -9.08 -10.01
CA ILE A 54 -10.21 -9.44 -11.40
C ILE A 54 -9.13 -8.54 -12.00
N ILE A 55 -8.16 -9.15 -12.69
CA ILE A 55 -6.97 -8.50 -13.24
C ILE A 55 -6.79 -8.87 -14.71
N SER A 56 -6.24 -7.96 -15.50
CA SER A 56 -5.86 -8.22 -16.90
C SER A 56 -4.66 -9.15 -16.97
N ALA A 57 -4.70 -10.18 -17.80
CA ALA A 57 -3.58 -11.08 -18.03
C ALA A 57 -2.33 -10.35 -18.58
N ASP A 58 -2.53 -9.28 -19.36
CA ASP A 58 -1.46 -8.46 -19.94
C ASP A 58 -0.61 -7.74 -18.88
N ASP A 59 -1.14 -7.57 -17.67
CA ASP A 59 -0.47 -6.88 -16.58
C ASP A 59 0.39 -7.83 -15.72
N LEU A 60 0.45 -9.11 -16.08
CA LEU A 60 1.06 -10.18 -15.30
C LEU A 60 2.19 -10.90 -16.03
N ILE A 61 3.19 -11.33 -15.28
CA ILE A 61 4.07 -12.44 -15.66
C ILE A 61 3.49 -13.71 -15.02
N VAL A 62 2.82 -14.53 -15.84
CA VAL A 62 2.14 -15.75 -15.37
C VAL A 62 3.10 -16.93 -15.33
N GLY A 63 3.07 -17.69 -14.23
CA GLY A 63 3.77 -18.97 -14.11
C GLY A 63 4.46 -19.16 -12.76
N ASP A 64 4.28 -20.34 -12.17
CA ASP A 64 4.83 -20.70 -10.85
C ASP A 64 6.36 -20.61 -10.83
N ALA A 65 7.05 -21.08 -11.87
CA ALA A 65 8.50 -21.02 -11.96
C ALA A 65 9.03 -19.57 -11.92
N SER A 66 8.38 -18.65 -12.64
CA SER A 66 8.73 -17.22 -12.64
C SER A 66 8.47 -16.60 -11.28
N ALA A 67 7.31 -16.89 -10.68
CA ALA A 67 6.93 -16.38 -9.37
C ALA A 67 7.85 -16.88 -8.25
N ASP A 68 8.22 -18.16 -8.25
CA ASP A 68 9.11 -18.75 -7.26
C ASP A 68 10.55 -18.25 -7.43
N ALA A 69 11.04 -18.13 -8.67
CA ALA A 69 12.33 -17.52 -8.96
C ALA A 69 12.38 -16.05 -8.50
N TRP A 70 11.30 -15.29 -8.75
CA TRP A 70 11.18 -13.93 -8.24
C TRP A 70 11.18 -13.93 -6.72
N ALA A 71 10.34 -14.73 -6.06
CA ALA A 71 10.23 -14.79 -4.60
C ALA A 71 11.56 -15.12 -3.90
N ALA A 72 12.39 -15.98 -4.49
CA ALA A 72 13.69 -16.37 -3.93
C ALA A 72 14.75 -15.26 -3.92
N LEU A 73 14.58 -14.19 -4.70
CA LEU A 73 15.51 -13.06 -4.72
C LEU A 73 15.39 -12.20 -3.45
N PRO A 74 16.45 -11.48 -3.03
CA PRO A 74 16.31 -10.43 -2.03
C PRO A 74 15.33 -9.36 -2.51
N LYS A 75 14.69 -8.65 -1.57
CA LYS A 75 13.69 -7.63 -1.89
C LYS A 75 14.02 -6.30 -1.24
N LYS A 76 13.77 -5.24 -2.00
CA LYS A 76 13.66 -3.85 -1.56
C LYS A 76 12.33 -3.30 -2.05
N ILE A 77 11.89 -2.22 -1.44
CA ILE A 77 10.65 -1.54 -1.82
C ILE A 77 10.93 -0.07 -2.12
N VAL A 78 10.23 0.50 -3.09
CA VAL A 78 10.18 1.96 -3.23
C VAL A 78 9.47 2.52 -2.00
N ARG A 79 10.15 3.32 -1.18
CA ARG A 79 9.63 3.77 0.10
C ARG A 79 9.66 5.28 0.27
N ASN A 80 10.85 5.87 0.10
CA ASN A 80 11.13 7.22 0.58
C ASN A 80 10.75 8.32 -0.41
N LYS A 81 10.22 7.95 -1.58
CA LYS A 81 9.63 8.85 -2.58
C LYS A 81 8.31 8.27 -3.09
N ASN A 82 7.48 9.14 -3.65
CA ASN A 82 6.20 8.74 -4.26
C ASN A 82 6.43 7.81 -5.47
N PHE A 83 7.47 8.09 -6.25
CA PHE A 83 7.84 7.31 -7.43
C PHE A 83 9.36 7.14 -7.51
N CYS A 84 9.78 6.09 -8.21
CA CYS A 84 11.16 5.76 -8.48
C CYS A 84 11.33 5.38 -9.95
N ASP A 85 12.16 6.12 -10.68
CA ASP A 85 12.56 5.74 -12.02
C ASP A 85 13.69 4.72 -11.96
N VAL A 86 13.47 3.58 -12.62
CA VAL A 86 14.50 2.59 -12.88
C VAL A 86 15.19 2.97 -14.19
N LEU A 87 16.46 3.38 -14.08
CA LEU A 87 17.23 3.95 -15.18
C LEU A 87 18.15 2.91 -15.81
N SER A 88 18.43 3.06 -17.11
CA SER A 88 19.35 2.17 -17.83
C SER A 88 20.83 2.32 -17.42
N ALA A 89 21.18 3.39 -16.71
CA ALA A 89 22.52 3.70 -16.25
C ALA A 89 22.47 4.42 -14.88
N PRO A 90 23.53 4.35 -14.06
CA PRO A 90 23.59 5.01 -12.75
C PRO A 90 23.85 6.51 -12.88
N LYS A 91 22.96 7.22 -13.59
CA LYS A 91 22.97 8.67 -13.78
C LYS A 91 21.56 9.16 -14.07
N VAL A 92 21.24 10.37 -13.64
CA VAL A 92 19.88 10.94 -13.75
C VAL A 92 19.41 11.14 -15.20
N GLN A 93 20.32 11.19 -16.18
CA GLN A 93 20.00 11.24 -17.62
C GLN A 93 19.90 9.85 -18.26
N GLY A 94 19.93 8.77 -17.49
CA GLY A 94 19.69 7.42 -17.99
C GLY A 94 18.28 7.30 -18.59
N TRP A 95 18.09 6.36 -19.51
CA TRP A 95 16.78 6.10 -20.08
C TRP A 95 15.86 5.51 -19.00
N ILE A 96 14.64 6.04 -18.87
CA ILE A 96 13.65 5.55 -17.91
C ILE A 96 13.07 4.24 -18.45
N MET A 97 13.41 3.12 -17.80
CA MET A 97 12.95 1.79 -18.17
C MET A 97 11.58 1.47 -17.58
N ALA A 98 11.32 1.98 -16.38
CA ALA A 98 10.07 1.87 -15.64
C ALA A 98 10.00 2.98 -14.58
N THR A 99 8.80 3.42 -14.22
CA THR A 99 8.55 4.31 -13.09
C THR A 99 7.65 3.57 -12.11
N LEU A 100 8.15 3.29 -10.91
CA LEU A 100 7.46 2.47 -9.92
C LEU A 100 6.95 3.34 -8.76
N PRO A 101 5.70 3.15 -8.29
CA PRO A 101 5.19 3.89 -7.14
C PRO A 101 5.81 3.40 -5.84
N ARG A 102 5.67 4.17 -4.77
CA ARG A 102 5.82 3.68 -3.39
C ARG A 102 5.06 2.36 -3.23
N GLY A 103 5.72 1.37 -2.64
CA GLY A 103 5.18 0.02 -2.49
C GLY A 103 5.60 -0.93 -3.62
N GLY A 104 6.13 -0.42 -4.75
CA GLY A 104 6.70 -1.23 -5.82
C GLY A 104 7.93 -2.00 -5.34
N ILE A 105 8.02 -3.27 -5.73
CA ILE A 105 9.00 -4.23 -5.23
C ILE A 105 10.10 -4.46 -6.29
N LEU A 106 11.36 -4.41 -5.85
CA LEU A 106 12.55 -4.59 -6.68
C LEU A 106 13.51 -5.57 -6.00
N SER A 107 14.39 -6.22 -6.78
CA SER A 107 15.49 -7.01 -6.20
C SER A 107 16.81 -6.24 -6.33
N PRO A 108 17.53 -5.95 -5.23
CA PRO A 108 18.87 -5.38 -5.34
C PRO A 108 19.85 -6.39 -5.97
N VAL A 109 20.85 -5.86 -6.69
CA VAL A 109 21.95 -6.62 -7.29
C VAL A 109 23.27 -6.01 -6.81
N GLY A 110 24.06 -6.79 -6.07
CA GLY A 110 25.30 -6.31 -5.47
C GLY A 110 25.08 -5.20 -4.43
N GLN A 111 26.18 -4.57 -4.03
CA GLN A 111 26.16 -3.42 -3.12
C GLN A 111 25.98 -2.11 -3.93
N PRO A 112 25.35 -1.08 -3.35
CA PRO A 112 25.31 0.25 -3.95
C PRO A 112 26.71 0.81 -4.21
N GLU A 113 26.85 1.57 -5.31
CA GLU A 113 28.06 2.32 -5.63
C GLU A 113 27.70 3.78 -5.92
N LYS A 114 28.37 4.72 -5.23
CA LYS A 114 28.20 6.18 -5.43
C LYS A 114 26.73 6.63 -5.38
N GLY A 115 25.94 6.06 -4.48
CA GLY A 115 24.53 6.41 -4.29
C GLY A 115 23.55 5.72 -5.24
N TRP A 116 24.02 4.79 -6.08
CA TRP A 116 23.18 4.02 -7.01
C TRP A 116 23.15 2.55 -6.65
N GLN A 117 21.95 1.99 -6.55
CA GLN A 117 21.72 0.56 -6.43
C GLN A 117 21.37 0.00 -7.82
N GLN A 118 22.13 -0.98 -8.29
CA GLN A 118 21.68 -1.81 -9.40
C GLN A 118 20.52 -2.70 -8.92
N VAL A 119 19.44 -2.78 -9.68
CA VAL A 119 18.24 -3.55 -9.36
C VAL A 119 17.85 -4.45 -10.51
N ARG A 120 17.19 -5.58 -10.19
CA ARG A 120 16.52 -6.48 -11.12
C ARG A 120 15.00 -6.28 -11.02
N LEU A 121 14.39 -6.13 -12.19
CA LEU A 121 12.94 -6.09 -12.43
C LEU A 121 12.35 -7.51 -12.44
N ALA A 122 11.04 -7.62 -12.23
CA ALA A 122 10.31 -8.89 -12.23
C ALA A 122 10.42 -9.65 -13.57
N ASP A 123 10.56 -8.92 -14.68
CA ASP A 123 10.78 -9.48 -16.03
C ASP A 123 12.25 -9.86 -16.31
N GLY A 124 13.14 -9.76 -15.32
CA GLY A 124 14.54 -10.14 -15.42
C GLY A 124 15.48 -9.04 -15.94
N ARG A 125 14.96 -7.93 -16.47
CA ARG A 125 15.81 -6.78 -16.86
C ARG A 125 16.50 -6.20 -15.62
N THR A 126 17.65 -5.57 -15.83
CA THR A 126 18.36 -4.83 -14.77
C THR A 126 18.48 -3.36 -15.10
N GLY A 127 18.40 -2.52 -14.08
CA GLY A 127 18.60 -1.07 -14.17
C GLY A 127 19.18 -0.52 -12.88
N TYR A 128 19.13 0.79 -12.71
CA TYR A 128 19.71 1.51 -11.58
C TYR A 128 18.70 2.46 -10.97
N VAL A 129 18.71 2.57 -9.65
CA VAL A 129 17.91 3.54 -8.89
C VAL A 129 18.80 4.24 -7.87
N PRO A 130 18.50 5.49 -7.48
CA PRO A 130 19.14 6.09 -6.31
C PRO A 130 18.83 5.27 -5.06
N GLU A 131 19.85 4.80 -4.34
CA GLU A 131 19.67 3.87 -3.21
C GLU A 131 18.79 4.46 -2.11
N SER A 132 18.82 5.79 -1.92
CA SER A 132 18.09 6.50 -0.88
C SER A 132 16.57 6.47 -1.04
N ILE A 133 16.07 6.09 -2.22
CA ILE A 133 14.64 5.93 -2.49
C ILE A 133 14.13 4.58 -1.96
N LEU A 134 15.01 3.58 -1.88
CA LEU A 134 14.68 2.22 -1.46
C LEU A 134 14.57 2.12 0.06
N GLY A 135 13.65 1.27 0.51
CA GLY A 135 13.54 0.81 1.89
C GLY A 135 13.61 -0.71 1.96
N GLU A 136 13.70 -1.23 3.19
CA GLU A 136 13.59 -2.68 3.43
C GLU A 136 12.19 -3.19 3.07
N TYR A 137 12.14 -4.42 2.56
CA TYR A 137 10.89 -5.14 2.36
C TYR A 137 10.61 -6.00 3.59
N HIS A 138 9.58 -5.64 4.34
CA HIS A 138 9.20 -6.31 5.57
C HIS A 138 8.04 -7.30 5.32
N THR A 139 8.21 -8.55 5.75
CA THR A 139 7.15 -9.58 5.76
C THR A 139 6.69 -9.94 7.19
N ALA A 140 7.20 -9.20 8.17
CA ALA A 140 6.88 -9.28 9.58
C ALA A 140 7.06 -7.86 10.17
N PRO A 141 6.46 -7.55 11.34
CA PRO A 141 6.57 -6.24 11.97
C PRO A 141 8.02 -5.75 12.03
N LEU A 142 8.27 -4.52 11.56
CA LEU A 142 9.62 -3.94 11.48
C LEU A 142 10.32 -3.76 12.85
N SER A 143 9.56 -3.80 13.94
CA SER A 143 10.05 -3.73 15.32
C SER A 143 9.18 -4.57 16.23
N GLN A 144 9.79 -5.13 17.28
CA GLN A 144 9.08 -5.78 18.40
C GLN A 144 8.75 -4.81 19.53
N ASP A 145 9.33 -3.61 19.51
CA ASP A 145 9.01 -2.52 20.43
C ASP A 145 7.74 -1.80 19.99
N GLU A 146 6.72 -1.78 20.85
CA GLU A 146 5.39 -1.21 20.54
C GLU A 146 5.48 0.26 20.12
N GLU A 147 6.21 1.09 20.88
CA GLU A 147 6.28 2.53 20.64
C GLU A 147 6.95 2.83 19.29
N THR A 148 8.06 2.15 19.00
CA THR A 148 8.77 2.26 17.73
C THR A 148 7.87 1.84 16.56
N LEU A 149 7.11 0.76 16.72
CA LEU A 149 6.23 0.26 15.67
C LEU A 149 5.03 1.20 15.45
N ARG A 150 4.42 1.73 16.51
CA ARG A 150 3.36 2.75 16.43
C ARG A 150 3.83 3.99 15.68
N GLN A 151 5.00 4.51 16.03
CA GLN A 151 5.57 5.67 15.34
C GLN A 151 5.83 5.36 13.86
N ALA A 152 6.35 4.18 13.53
CA ALA A 152 6.60 3.79 12.15
C ALA A 152 5.32 3.66 11.31
N LEU A 153 4.22 3.18 11.89
CA LEU A 153 2.91 3.13 11.24
C LEU A 153 2.41 4.54 10.91
N VAL A 154 2.51 5.47 11.86
CA VAL A 154 2.16 6.87 11.67
C VAL A 154 3.02 7.50 10.58
N ASP A 155 4.34 7.34 10.65
CA ASP A 155 5.26 7.87 9.66
C ASP A 155 4.97 7.32 8.25
N ALA A 156 4.64 6.02 8.15
CA ALA A 156 4.28 5.39 6.89
C ALA A 156 2.98 5.96 6.30
N ALA A 157 1.97 6.26 7.12
CA ALA A 157 0.75 6.94 6.66
C ALA A 157 1.05 8.37 6.20
N MET A 158 1.89 9.11 6.92
CA MET A 158 2.27 10.48 6.59
C MET A 158 3.02 10.61 5.25
N LEU A 159 3.65 9.53 4.75
CA LEU A 159 4.26 9.51 3.42
C LEU A 159 3.26 9.77 2.28
N TYR A 160 1.96 9.62 2.52
CA TYR A 160 0.90 9.88 1.54
C TYR A 160 0.32 11.29 1.61
N GLN A 161 0.89 12.16 2.44
CA GLN A 161 0.48 13.57 2.48
C GLN A 161 0.53 14.21 1.09
N GLY A 162 -0.56 14.87 0.70
CA GLY A 162 -0.74 15.47 -0.63
C GLY A 162 -1.24 14.52 -1.71
N THR A 163 -1.47 13.23 -1.41
CA THR A 163 -2.10 12.29 -2.35
C THR A 163 -3.59 12.55 -2.43
N HIS A 164 -4.15 12.62 -3.64
CA HIS A 164 -5.59 12.81 -3.83
C HIS A 164 -6.37 11.52 -3.55
N TYR A 165 -7.67 11.67 -3.31
CA TYR A 165 -8.54 10.54 -3.05
C TYR A 165 -8.84 9.78 -4.35
N ARG A 166 -8.71 8.45 -4.32
CA ARG A 166 -9.13 7.57 -5.40
C ARG A 166 -9.74 6.31 -4.80
N TRP A 167 -11.00 6.03 -5.11
CA TRP A 167 -11.67 4.78 -4.75
C TRP A 167 -10.86 3.56 -5.24
N GLY A 168 -10.63 2.58 -4.38
CA GLY A 168 -9.81 1.39 -4.65
C GLY A 168 -8.29 1.66 -4.64
N GLY A 169 -7.87 2.93 -4.53
CA GLY A 169 -6.47 3.34 -4.68
C GLY A 169 -5.58 3.00 -3.49
N LYS A 170 -4.33 2.61 -3.77
CA LYS A 170 -3.28 2.30 -2.77
C LYS A 170 -1.91 2.86 -3.12
N SER A 171 -1.87 3.87 -3.98
CA SER A 171 -0.60 4.39 -4.49
C SER A 171 -0.53 5.91 -4.36
N PRO A 172 0.65 6.52 -4.50
CA PRO A 172 0.77 7.98 -4.57
C PRO A 172 0.08 8.60 -5.81
N MET A 173 -0.43 7.79 -6.75
CA MET A 173 -1.31 8.26 -7.83
C MET A 173 -2.76 8.43 -7.39
N GLY A 174 -3.13 8.06 -6.16
CA GLY A 174 -4.48 8.13 -5.65
C GLY A 174 -4.69 7.06 -4.58
N ILE A 175 -5.28 7.44 -3.45
CA ILE A 175 -5.43 6.55 -2.30
C ILE A 175 -6.79 6.72 -1.65
N ASP A 176 -7.49 5.62 -1.35
CA ASP A 176 -8.71 5.68 -0.54
C ASP A 176 -8.41 5.57 0.96
N CYS A 177 -9.46 5.60 1.78
CA CYS A 177 -9.34 5.60 3.24
C CYS A 177 -8.69 4.32 3.77
N SER A 178 -9.15 3.15 3.32
CA SER A 178 -8.63 1.87 3.79
C SER A 178 -7.33 1.47 3.10
N GLY A 179 -7.06 1.99 1.91
CA GLY A 179 -5.81 1.89 1.18
C GLY A 179 -4.68 2.65 1.87
N LEU A 180 -4.97 3.83 2.45
CA LEU A 180 -4.02 4.58 3.27
C LEU A 180 -3.53 3.75 4.45
N VAL A 181 -4.45 3.22 5.24
CA VAL A 181 -4.08 2.45 6.44
C VAL A 181 -3.50 1.09 6.07
N SER A 182 -4.04 0.41 5.05
CA SER A 182 -3.50 -0.86 4.54
C SER A 182 -2.05 -0.70 4.08
N MET A 183 -1.73 0.35 3.32
CA MET A 183 -0.36 0.62 2.90
C MET A 183 0.55 1.03 4.05
N ALA A 184 0.08 1.83 5.01
CA ALA A 184 0.88 2.20 6.18
C ALA A 184 1.31 0.95 6.97
N TYR A 185 0.37 0.04 7.25
CA TYR A 185 0.64 -1.22 7.92
C TYR A 185 1.51 -2.17 7.07
N MET A 186 1.23 -2.29 5.76
CA MET A 186 1.99 -3.17 4.86
C MET A 186 3.46 -2.73 4.73
N LEU A 187 3.72 -1.42 4.65
CA LEU A 187 5.09 -0.87 4.65
C LEU A 187 5.85 -1.16 5.96
N CYS A 188 5.11 -1.47 7.03
CA CYS A 188 5.67 -1.88 8.31
C CYS A 188 5.65 -3.41 8.52
N GLY A 189 5.32 -4.18 7.48
CA GLY A 189 5.32 -5.65 7.49
C GLY A 189 4.10 -6.29 8.14
N ILE A 190 2.99 -5.55 8.29
CA ILE A 190 1.75 -6.04 8.88
C ILE A 190 0.65 -6.03 7.83
N LEU A 191 -0.04 -7.16 7.70
CA LEU A 191 -1.18 -7.29 6.80
C LEU A 191 -2.48 -7.12 7.59
N ILE A 192 -3.21 -6.06 7.29
CA ILE A 192 -4.55 -5.82 7.81
C ILE A 192 -5.59 -6.07 6.71
N TYR A 193 -6.85 -6.17 7.09
CA TYR A 193 -7.93 -6.30 6.12
C TYR A 193 -8.03 -5.04 5.24
N ARG A 194 -8.31 -5.22 3.95
CA ARG A 194 -8.25 -4.15 2.94
C ARG A 194 -9.41 -3.16 3.04
N ASP A 195 -10.57 -3.58 3.52
CA ASP A 195 -11.75 -2.71 3.57
C ASP A 195 -11.94 -2.09 4.95
N ALA A 196 -12.77 -1.05 5.03
CA ALA A 196 -12.94 -0.20 6.21
C ALA A 196 -13.78 -0.85 7.33
N HIS A 197 -13.43 -2.06 7.78
CA HIS A 197 -13.99 -2.71 8.96
C HIS A 197 -13.02 -3.72 9.59
N ILE A 198 -13.26 -4.07 10.86
CA ILE A 198 -12.53 -5.15 11.54
C ILE A 198 -13.03 -6.50 11.02
N MET A 199 -12.10 -7.36 10.57
CA MET A 199 -12.41 -8.66 10.01
C MET A 199 -11.74 -9.78 10.82
N GLU A 200 -12.52 -10.80 11.18
CA GLU A 200 -12.01 -12.00 11.84
C GLU A 200 -10.88 -12.66 11.01
N GLY A 201 -9.85 -13.15 11.71
CA GLY A 201 -8.68 -13.76 11.08
C GLY A 201 -7.62 -12.77 10.59
N PHE A 202 -7.85 -11.45 10.72
CA PHE A 202 -6.83 -10.41 10.61
C PHE A 202 -6.42 -9.90 12.01
N PRO A 203 -5.25 -9.26 12.16
CA PRO A 203 -4.68 -9.01 13.49
C PRO A 203 -5.29 -7.80 14.23
N ILE A 204 -6.09 -6.97 13.55
CA ILE A 204 -6.77 -5.85 14.18
C ILE A 204 -7.92 -6.36 15.04
N HIS A 205 -7.95 -5.97 16.31
CA HIS A 205 -9.02 -6.29 17.25
C HIS A 205 -9.58 -5.03 17.90
N GLU A 206 -10.83 -5.10 18.36
CA GLU A 206 -11.51 -3.93 18.92
C GLU A 206 -10.96 -3.55 20.31
N ILE A 207 -10.77 -2.24 20.52
CA ILE A 207 -10.40 -1.65 21.81
C ILE A 207 -11.36 -0.51 22.17
N SER A 208 -11.34 -0.09 23.45
CA SER A 208 -12.08 1.09 23.88
C SER A 208 -11.43 2.37 23.34
N LEU A 209 -12.26 3.32 22.88
CA LEU A 209 -11.79 4.65 22.48
C LEU A 209 -11.00 5.38 23.57
N LYS A 210 -11.18 5.05 24.85
CA LYS A 210 -10.39 5.63 25.96
C LYS A 210 -8.93 5.19 25.96
N ASN A 211 -8.63 4.07 25.31
CA ASN A 211 -7.30 3.45 25.26
C ASN A 211 -6.58 3.71 23.93
N VAL A 212 -7.20 4.47 23.02
CA VAL A 212 -6.67 4.69 21.66
C VAL A 212 -5.31 5.40 21.72
N LYS A 213 -4.35 4.85 20.98
CA LYS A 213 -2.97 5.32 20.86
C LYS A 213 -2.58 5.55 19.40
N PRO A 214 -1.52 6.33 19.12
CA PRO A 214 -1.03 6.51 17.76
C PRO A 214 -0.84 5.17 17.02
N GLY A 215 -1.24 5.16 15.75
CA GLY A 215 -1.26 3.96 14.91
C GLY A 215 -2.56 3.16 14.96
N ASP A 216 -3.39 3.30 15.99
CA ASP A 216 -4.69 2.62 16.06
C ASP A 216 -5.67 3.18 15.01
N LEU A 217 -6.68 2.38 14.65
CA LEU A 217 -7.64 2.67 13.60
C LEU A 217 -8.97 3.13 14.18
N LEU A 218 -9.51 4.21 13.64
CA LEU A 218 -10.87 4.70 13.91
C LEU A 218 -11.77 4.29 12.74
N PHE A 219 -12.82 3.52 13.02
CA PHE A 219 -13.77 3.09 12.01
C PHE A 219 -15.07 3.89 12.09
N PHE A 220 -15.66 4.13 10.92
CA PHE A 220 -16.93 4.82 10.72
C PHE A 220 -17.72 4.05 9.63
N PRO A 221 -19.01 4.34 9.39
CA PRO A 221 -19.76 3.72 8.31
C PRO A 221 -19.09 3.96 6.95
N GLY A 222 -18.48 2.91 6.38
CA GLY A 222 -17.79 2.95 5.09
C GLY A 222 -16.48 3.74 5.07
N HIS A 223 -15.88 4.05 6.23
CA HIS A 223 -14.66 4.87 6.31
C HIS A 223 -13.73 4.43 7.43
N VAL A 224 -12.43 4.67 7.26
CA VAL A 224 -11.41 4.40 8.28
C VAL A 224 -10.38 5.52 8.32
N ALA A 225 -9.84 5.78 9.50
CA ALA A 225 -8.76 6.74 9.75
C ALA A 225 -7.71 6.13 10.68
N MET A 226 -6.48 6.64 10.64
CA MET A 226 -5.43 6.30 11.60
C MET A 226 -5.30 7.41 12.64
N TYR A 227 -5.38 7.04 13.92
CA TYR A 227 -5.20 7.95 15.03
C TYR A 227 -3.72 8.33 15.20
N LEU A 228 -3.47 9.61 15.49
CA LEU A 228 -2.14 10.20 15.61
C LEU A 228 -1.80 10.64 17.04
N GLY A 229 -2.73 10.43 18.00
CA GLY A 229 -2.60 10.95 19.36
C GLY A 229 -3.31 12.29 19.55
N GLN A 230 -3.60 12.62 20.81
CA GLN A 230 -4.15 13.93 21.23
C GLN A 230 -5.42 14.36 20.47
N GLY A 231 -6.27 13.41 20.08
CA GLY A 231 -7.49 13.69 19.31
C GLY A 231 -7.27 13.87 17.80
N ARG A 232 -6.03 13.81 17.31
CA ARG A 232 -5.66 13.99 15.91
C ARG A 232 -5.71 12.67 15.15
N TYR A 233 -6.04 12.72 13.86
CA TYR A 233 -6.02 11.56 12.97
C TYR A 233 -5.69 11.97 11.53
N CYS A 234 -5.17 11.01 10.74
CA CYS A 234 -5.08 11.13 9.30
C CYS A 234 -6.03 10.16 8.60
N HIS A 235 -6.50 10.54 7.42
CA HIS A 235 -7.32 9.69 6.54
C HIS A 235 -7.18 10.17 5.09
N SER A 236 -7.73 9.42 4.14
CA SER A 236 -7.95 9.92 2.78
C SER A 236 -9.45 9.99 2.51
N THR A 237 -9.97 11.12 2.06
CA THR A 237 -11.41 11.33 1.88
C THR A 237 -11.76 12.05 0.58
N GLY A 238 -12.83 11.59 -0.08
CA GLY A 238 -13.42 12.22 -1.26
C GLY A 238 -14.32 13.42 -0.93
N ARG A 239 -14.39 13.86 0.32
CA ARG A 239 -15.17 15.04 0.72
C ARG A 239 -14.66 16.28 0.00
N SER A 240 -15.59 17.07 -0.56
CA SER A 240 -15.27 18.35 -1.19
C SER A 240 -14.52 19.28 -0.22
N GLY A 241 -13.40 19.82 -0.69
CA GLY A 241 -12.49 20.67 0.10
C GLY A 241 -11.24 19.94 0.57
N ASP A 242 -11.33 18.64 0.84
CA ASP A 242 -10.19 17.79 1.19
C ASP A 242 -9.64 17.08 -0.07
N ASN A 243 -10.51 16.33 -0.77
CA ASN A 243 -10.20 15.59 -2.01
C ASN A 243 -8.94 14.69 -1.95
N GLY A 244 -8.61 14.15 -0.77
CA GLY A 244 -7.41 13.33 -0.57
C GLY A 244 -7.01 13.15 0.87
N PHE A 245 -5.71 12.97 1.07
CA PHE A 245 -5.10 12.90 2.38
C PHE A 245 -5.41 14.16 3.19
N ALA A 246 -5.97 13.99 4.37
CA ALA A 246 -6.29 15.07 5.29
C ALA A 246 -5.88 14.73 6.72
N LEU A 247 -5.55 15.78 7.47
CA LEU A 247 -5.36 15.76 8.90
C LEU A 247 -6.55 16.47 9.53
N ASN A 248 -7.23 15.81 10.45
CA ASN A 248 -8.38 16.37 11.13
C ASN A 248 -8.30 16.06 12.64
N SER A 249 -9.24 16.65 13.40
CA SER A 249 -9.32 16.49 14.83
C SER A 249 -10.69 16.00 15.30
N LEU A 250 -10.68 15.27 16.42
CA LEU A 250 -11.83 14.88 17.23
C LEU A 250 -12.17 15.92 18.31
N ASN A 251 -11.34 16.95 18.50
CA ASN A 251 -11.50 17.94 19.55
C ASN A 251 -12.25 19.18 19.03
N PRO A 252 -13.38 19.60 19.64
CA PRO A 252 -14.18 20.72 19.16
C PRO A 252 -13.47 22.09 19.11
N GLY A 253 -12.38 22.26 19.86
CA GLY A 253 -11.60 23.50 19.88
C GLY A 253 -10.61 23.64 18.73
N ASP A 254 -10.36 22.57 17.97
CA ASP A 254 -9.36 22.58 16.91
C ASP A 254 -9.97 23.13 15.60
N PRO A 255 -9.21 23.89 14.79
CA PRO A 255 -9.71 24.50 13.56
C PRO A 255 -10.15 23.49 12.49
N ASP A 256 -9.61 22.27 12.54
CA ASP A 256 -9.86 21.13 11.67
C ASP A 256 -10.68 20.03 12.35
N TYR A 257 -11.50 20.43 13.33
CA TYR A 257 -12.48 19.56 13.99
C TYR A 257 -13.53 19.02 13.01
N ARG A 258 -13.82 17.73 13.13
CA ARG A 258 -14.88 17.05 12.37
C ARG A 258 -15.94 16.47 13.30
N ALA A 259 -16.98 17.26 13.56
CA ALA A 259 -18.12 16.85 14.38
C ALA A 259 -18.85 15.64 13.79
N ASP A 260 -18.98 15.59 12.46
CA ASP A 260 -19.60 14.51 11.71
C ASP A 260 -18.87 13.18 11.92
N LEU A 261 -17.54 13.18 11.84
CA LEU A 261 -16.75 11.98 12.08
C LEU A 261 -16.70 11.60 13.55
N LYS A 262 -16.54 12.57 14.46
CA LYS A 262 -16.52 12.29 15.90
C LYS A 262 -17.79 11.57 16.37
N ALA A 263 -18.96 11.98 15.88
CA ALA A 263 -20.23 11.36 16.21
C ALA A 263 -20.46 9.99 15.53
N ALA A 264 -19.76 9.73 14.42
CA ALA A 264 -19.93 8.53 13.60
C ALA A 264 -18.93 7.41 13.90
N ILE A 265 -18.07 7.53 14.92
CA ILE A 265 -17.14 6.45 15.29
C ILE A 265 -17.95 5.23 15.70
N THR A 266 -17.80 4.13 14.96
CA THR A 266 -18.46 2.86 15.26
C THR A 266 -17.58 1.94 16.07
N GLN A 267 -16.28 1.89 15.79
CA GLN A 267 -15.31 0.99 16.42
C GLN A 267 -13.92 1.63 16.46
N VAL A 268 -13.06 1.15 17.36
CA VAL A 268 -11.63 1.45 17.39
C VAL A 268 -10.86 0.14 17.33
N GLY A 269 -9.93 0.01 16.38
CA GLY A 269 -9.13 -1.20 16.20
C GLY A 269 -7.66 -1.00 16.55
N SER A 270 -7.06 -1.97 17.21
CA SER A 270 -5.63 -2.02 17.53
C SER A 270 -5.00 -3.30 16.97
N TYR A 271 -3.73 -3.20 16.56
CA TYR A 271 -2.87 -4.37 16.31
C TYR A 271 -2.24 -4.91 17.59
N PHE A 272 -2.10 -4.05 18.60
CA PHE A 272 -1.41 -4.27 19.88
C PHE A 272 -2.38 -4.66 20.98
#